data_AF-V2XH53-F1
#
_entry.id   AF-V2XH53-F1
#
_cell.length_a   1.000
_cell.length_b   1.000
_cell.length_c   1.000
_cell.angle_alpha   90.00
_cell.angle_beta   90.00
_cell.angle_gamma   90.00
#
_symmetry.space_group_name_H-M   'P 1'
#
loop_
_entity.id
_entity.type
_entity.pdbx_description
1 polymer ?
#
loop_
_entity_poly.entity_id
_entity_poly.type
_entity_poly.pdbx_seq_one_letter_code
_entity_poly.pdbx_strand_id
1 'polypeptide(L)'
;MVEIHTHLHETTRTGILSLPFEILGVVCGHCTSYNADAPLILSLVNRTFHAVVHGTPRAWSKLKLSQSQGSERSLVRKAGLWFARACECGLDLFVDITGDQTLPFLIAFLSHHRENILTLNVQSTTELKAYDFLDAIFPSKPTSCPTHPAHLRNLRLRITSDITQAAPSSWSPVWNSFDRFPGLRSLKLTNHILPALPTPNLSSLHTLCILRPLRAPPLATHKIARLIRSAPMLEVLEVDTRISVTPGVEGGIETNRLQKLSLRTNNLPSVLSLVAPATLEELRLIDLDGRRVGAAFQLGAAVKRISLGRLRSLEVSGVSFTSNGAENWQWCINHMGKLESMSISDFHGDSSNLVSLLTAGACSDLRYVCLSGLKALSPLQKLKMARPDVTVEWETVASRTRVFEIGVGCPSSMFEIQREAEQEGQVKNVIGHCSGEIRMNDIDEFW
;
A
#
# COMPACT_ATOMS: atom_id res chain seq x y z
N MET A 1 -45.81 30.54 52.17
CA MET A 1 -45.38 31.22 50.93
C MET A 1 -44.05 31.88 51.26
N VAL A 2 -42.91 31.36 50.83
CA VAL A 2 -42.49 31.30 49.43
C VAL A 2 -41.70 30.00 49.18
N GLU A 3 -42.14 29.21 48.20
CA GLU A 3 -41.35 28.15 47.59
C GLU A 3 -40.25 28.78 46.75
N ILE A 4 -39.00 28.45 47.04
CA ILE A 4 -37.90 28.70 46.12
C ILE A 4 -37.66 27.38 45.39
N HIS A 5 -38.33 27.23 44.25
CA HIS A 5 -37.93 26.25 43.25
C HIS A 5 -36.52 26.58 42.78
N THR A 6 -35.55 25.85 43.32
CA THR A 6 -34.23 25.71 42.70
C THR A 6 -34.41 24.89 41.44
N HIS A 7 -34.73 25.57 40.34
CA HIS A 7 -34.59 25.02 39.01
C HIS A 7 -33.15 24.54 38.83
N LEU A 8 -32.98 23.22 38.88
CA LEU A 8 -31.82 22.51 38.35
C LEU A 8 -31.64 22.96 36.90
N HIS A 9 -30.66 23.83 36.66
CA HIS A 9 -30.10 24.02 35.33
C HIS A 9 -29.43 22.71 34.93
N GLU A 10 -30.20 21.81 34.31
CA GLU A 10 -29.67 20.82 33.38
C GLU A 10 -28.96 21.59 32.26
N THR A 11 -27.68 21.85 32.48
CA THR A 11 -26.78 22.25 31.41
C THR A 11 -26.66 21.04 30.51
N THR A 12 -27.47 21.00 29.45
CA THR A 12 -27.29 20.10 28.32
C THR A 12 -25.82 20.15 27.94
N ARG A 13 -25.06 19.09 28.25
CA ARG A 13 -23.66 18.97 27.81
C ARG A 13 -23.69 18.93 26.29
N THR A 14 -23.54 20.06 25.63
CA THR A 14 -23.30 20.15 24.19
C THR A 14 -21.79 20.18 24.01
N GLY A 15 -21.19 19.02 23.79
CA GLY A 15 -19.75 18.88 23.59
C GLY A 15 -19.34 17.42 23.51
N ILE A 16 -18.13 17.13 23.06
CA ILE A 16 -17.64 15.76 22.87
C ILE A 16 -17.80 14.87 24.12
N LEU A 17 -17.81 15.47 25.31
CA LEU A 17 -17.97 14.79 26.60
C LEU A 17 -19.42 14.36 26.94
N SER A 18 -20.41 14.71 26.11
CA SER A 18 -21.76 14.13 26.22
C SER A 18 -21.92 12.85 25.42
N LEU A 19 -20.94 12.49 24.60
CA LEU A 19 -20.95 11.21 23.92
C LEU A 19 -20.78 10.06 24.93
N PRO A 20 -21.42 8.90 24.68
CA PRO A 20 -21.20 7.70 25.48
C PRO A 20 -19.73 7.27 25.49
N PHE A 21 -19.33 6.59 26.57
CA PHE A 21 -17.94 6.14 26.77
C PHE A 21 -17.47 5.21 25.66
N GLU A 22 -18.37 4.41 25.09
CA GLU A 22 -18.12 3.50 23.98
C GLU A 22 -17.73 4.27 22.71
N ILE A 23 -18.46 5.35 22.41
CA ILE A 23 -18.19 6.20 21.24
C ILE A 23 -16.88 6.95 21.42
N LEU A 24 -16.63 7.50 22.62
CA LEU A 24 -15.35 8.11 22.96
C LEU A 24 -14.19 7.10 22.84
N GLY A 25 -14.41 5.84 23.24
CA GLY A 25 -13.44 4.76 23.08
C GLY A 25 -13.11 4.46 21.61
N VAL A 26 -14.12 4.45 20.74
CA VAL A 26 -13.92 4.31 19.27
C VAL A 26 -13.10 5.46 18.73
N VAL A 27 -13.42 6.71 19.11
CA VAL A 27 -12.65 7.89 18.72
C VAL A 27 -11.20 7.77 19.17
N CYS A 28 -10.96 7.39 20.44
CA CYS A 28 -9.61 7.18 20.97
C CYS A 28 -8.85 6.11 20.17
N GLY A 29 -9.49 4.98 19.83
CA GLY A 29 -8.89 3.95 18.99
C GLY A 29 -8.56 4.43 17.57
N HIS A 30 -9.40 5.31 17.02
CA HIS A 30 -9.12 5.94 15.72
C HIS A 30 -7.93 6.90 15.81
N CYS A 31 -7.82 7.71 16.87
CA CYS A 31 -6.67 8.57 17.12
C CYS A 31 -5.36 7.75 17.22
N THR A 32 -5.39 6.60 17.90
CA THR A 32 -4.25 5.67 17.97
C THR A 32 -3.78 5.20 16.59
N SER A 33 -4.69 5.10 15.61
CA SER A 33 -4.35 4.73 14.25
C SER A 33 -3.54 5.79 13.50
N TYR A 34 -3.70 7.06 13.87
CA TYR A 34 -2.90 8.17 13.34
C TYR A 34 -1.61 8.38 14.14
N ASN A 35 -1.69 8.27 15.48
CA ASN A 35 -0.54 8.43 16.36
C ASN A 35 -0.56 7.34 17.45
N ALA A 36 0.44 6.46 17.46
CA ALA A 36 0.55 5.39 18.44
C ALA A 36 0.62 5.88 19.90
N ASP A 37 1.07 7.13 20.12
CA ASP A 37 1.14 7.74 21.45
C ASP A 37 -0.13 8.49 21.86
N ALA A 38 -1.17 8.47 21.01
CA ALA A 38 -2.45 9.10 21.30
C ALA A 38 -3.05 8.69 22.67
N PRO A 39 -2.98 7.44 23.14
CA PRO A 39 -3.52 7.08 24.47
C PRO A 39 -2.90 7.89 25.60
N LEU A 40 -1.58 8.12 25.56
CA LEU A 40 -0.90 8.94 26.56
C LEU A 40 -1.42 10.38 26.51
N ILE A 41 -1.46 10.97 25.33
CA ILE A 41 -1.88 12.37 25.13
C ILE A 41 -3.35 12.56 25.55
N LEU A 42 -4.24 11.67 25.10
CA LEU A 42 -5.67 11.74 25.37
C LEU A 42 -5.96 11.56 26.87
N SER A 43 -5.22 10.69 27.57
CA SER A 43 -5.39 10.49 29.01
C SER A 43 -5.09 11.75 29.84
N LEU A 44 -4.33 12.70 29.29
CA LEU A 44 -3.96 13.95 29.96
C LEU A 44 -4.99 15.07 29.75
N VAL A 45 -5.95 14.91 28.83
CA VAL A 45 -6.90 15.97 28.47
C VAL A 45 -7.85 16.29 29.62
N ASN A 46 -8.53 15.29 30.16
CA ASN A 46 -9.37 15.40 31.36
C ASN A 46 -9.66 14.02 31.97
N ARG A 47 -10.32 14.01 33.14
CA ARG A 47 -10.65 12.78 33.88
C ARG A 47 -11.54 11.81 33.09
N THR A 48 -12.44 12.32 32.25
CA THR A 48 -13.31 11.47 31.43
C THR A 48 -12.51 10.75 30.35
N PHE A 49 -11.67 11.47 29.59
CA PHE A 49 -10.78 10.86 28.61
C PHE A 49 -9.79 9.89 29.26
N HIS A 50 -9.25 10.24 30.43
CA HIS A 50 -8.43 9.33 31.20
C HIS A 50 -9.17 8.01 31.49
N ALA A 51 -10.39 8.09 32.04
CA ALA A 51 -11.19 6.90 32.33
C ALA A 51 -11.53 6.10 31.06
N VAL A 52 -11.92 6.75 29.97
CA VAL A 52 -12.23 6.10 28.69
C VAL A 52 -11.02 5.39 28.11
N VAL A 53 -9.88 6.08 28.01
CA VAL A 53 -8.65 5.52 27.42
C VAL A 53 -8.14 4.33 28.24
N HIS A 54 -8.16 4.44 29.57
CA HIS A 54 -7.73 3.34 30.44
C HIS A 54 -8.75 2.19 30.51
N GLY A 55 -10.03 2.46 30.24
CA GLY A 55 -11.08 1.44 30.12
C GLY A 55 -11.22 0.83 28.72
N THR A 56 -10.45 1.31 27.72
CA THR A 56 -10.55 0.85 26.33
C THR A 56 -9.24 0.18 25.88
N PRO A 57 -9.10 -1.16 26.01
CA PRO A 57 -7.88 -1.86 25.63
C PRO A 57 -7.45 -1.65 24.17
N ARG A 58 -8.42 -1.53 23.26
CA ARG A 58 -8.18 -1.26 21.83
C ARG A 58 -7.44 0.05 21.58
N ALA A 59 -7.57 1.06 22.45
CA ALA A 59 -6.81 2.30 22.32
C ALA A 59 -5.30 2.04 22.46
N TRP A 60 -4.90 0.98 23.14
CA TRP A 60 -3.50 0.58 23.38
C TRP A 60 -2.99 -0.48 22.41
N SER A 61 -3.74 -0.80 21.35
CA SER A 61 -3.41 -1.89 20.42
C SER A 61 -2.24 -1.59 19.48
N LYS A 62 -1.80 -0.32 19.33
CA LYS A 62 -0.69 0.04 18.45
C LYS A 62 0.47 0.60 19.25
N LEU A 63 1.64 -0.02 19.11
CA LEU A 63 2.86 0.37 19.81
C LEU A 63 3.95 0.73 18.82
N LYS A 64 4.51 1.94 18.95
CA LYS A 64 5.69 2.38 18.20
C LYS A 64 6.90 2.49 19.14
N LEU A 65 7.92 1.68 18.88
CA LEU A 65 9.22 1.72 19.53
C LEU A 65 10.28 2.15 18.52
N SER A 66 11.04 3.18 18.85
CA SER A 66 12.09 3.69 17.97
C SER A 66 13.38 3.87 18.74
N GLN A 67 14.44 3.22 18.29
CA GLN A 67 15.75 3.31 18.90
C GLN A 67 16.30 4.75 18.89
N SER A 68 15.94 5.54 17.88
CA SER A 68 16.31 6.95 17.78
C SER A 68 15.61 7.86 18.81
N GLN A 69 14.55 7.39 19.47
CA GLN A 69 13.68 8.24 20.31
C GLN A 69 13.92 8.09 21.83
N GLY A 70 14.87 7.26 22.27
CA GLY A 70 15.18 7.15 23.69
C GLY A 70 16.08 5.99 24.06
N SER A 71 16.41 5.91 25.35
CA SER A 71 17.17 4.79 25.90
C SER A 71 16.35 3.50 25.89
N GLU A 72 17.03 2.36 25.84
CA GLU A 72 16.39 1.05 25.90
C GLU A 72 15.46 0.90 27.11
N ARG A 73 15.85 1.41 28.27
CA ARG A 73 15.02 1.41 29.48
C ARG A 73 13.69 2.14 29.28
N SER A 74 13.70 3.26 28.54
CA SER A 74 12.48 3.99 28.18
C SER A 74 11.58 3.17 27.26
N LEU A 75 12.17 2.51 26.26
CA LEU A 75 11.45 1.64 25.32
C LEU A 75 10.80 0.45 26.02
N VAL A 76 11.53 -0.21 26.93
CA VAL A 76 11.00 -1.32 27.73
C VAL A 76 9.87 -0.86 28.65
N ARG A 77 10.00 0.29 29.30
CA ARG A 77 8.92 0.87 30.13
C ARG A 77 7.68 1.18 29.30
N LYS A 78 7.86 1.77 28.12
CA LYS A 78 6.78 2.05 27.17
C LYS A 78 6.10 0.76 26.74
N ALA A 79 6.88 -0.25 26.33
CA ALA A 79 6.35 -1.55 25.96
C ALA A 79 5.55 -2.18 27.11
N GLY A 80 6.11 -2.19 28.33
CA GLY A 80 5.44 -2.69 29.53
C GLY A 80 4.06 -2.07 29.74
N LEU A 81 3.93 -0.75 29.58
CA LEU A 81 2.65 -0.07 29.70
C LEU A 81 1.64 -0.52 28.62
N TRP A 82 2.07 -0.65 27.36
CA TRP A 82 1.18 -1.08 26.28
C TRP A 82 0.73 -2.52 26.44
N PHE A 83 1.65 -3.45 26.72
CA PHE A 83 1.30 -4.86 26.94
C PHE A 83 0.39 -5.05 28.16
N ALA A 84 0.55 -4.24 29.22
CA ALA A 84 -0.35 -4.27 30.37
C ALA A 84 -1.75 -3.73 30.07
N ARG A 85 -1.88 -2.74 29.17
CA ARG A 85 -3.15 -2.05 28.89
C ARG A 85 -3.92 -2.63 27.70
N ALA A 86 -3.24 -3.24 26.75
CA ALA A 86 -3.89 -3.94 25.63
C ALA A 86 -4.65 -5.20 26.10
N CYS A 87 -4.28 -5.76 27.26
CA CYS A 87 -4.87 -6.98 27.82
C CYS A 87 -4.83 -8.12 26.79
N GLU A 88 -5.98 -8.70 26.43
CA GLU A 88 -6.11 -9.77 25.43
C GLU A 88 -6.12 -9.25 23.98
N CYS A 89 -6.13 -7.93 23.77
CA CYS A 89 -6.04 -7.37 22.42
C CYS A 89 -4.65 -7.61 21.86
N GLY A 90 -4.58 -8.28 20.69
CA GLY A 90 -3.35 -8.40 19.92
C GLY A 90 -2.76 -7.03 19.58
N LEU A 91 -1.44 -6.92 19.68
CA LEU A 91 -0.69 -5.70 19.42
C LEU A 91 -0.20 -5.63 17.98
N ASP A 92 -0.35 -4.45 17.41
CA ASP A 92 0.33 -3.99 16.20
C ASP A 92 1.62 -3.27 16.61
N LEU A 93 2.73 -3.99 16.55
CA LEU A 93 4.03 -3.51 16.95
C LEU A 93 4.80 -2.92 15.76
N PHE A 94 5.30 -1.70 15.91
CA PHE A 94 6.31 -1.09 15.04
C PHE A 94 7.60 -0.93 15.82
N VAL A 95 8.70 -1.47 15.30
CA VAL A 95 10.04 -1.34 15.87
C VAL A 95 11.00 -0.77 14.83
N ASP A 96 11.59 0.36 15.15
CA ASP A 96 12.72 0.92 14.40
C ASP A 96 14.04 0.57 15.12
N ILE A 97 14.79 -0.33 14.48
CA ILE A 97 16.11 -0.80 14.90
C ILE A 97 17.21 -0.24 13.99
N THR A 98 17.05 0.98 13.46
CA THR A 98 18.08 1.58 12.59
C THR A 98 19.33 2.04 13.34
N GLY A 99 19.27 2.25 14.66
CA GLY A 99 20.42 2.71 15.46
C GLY A 99 21.43 1.61 15.78
N ASP A 100 22.68 1.97 16.09
CA ASP A 100 23.75 0.97 16.21
C ASP A 100 23.78 0.18 17.53
N GLN A 101 22.99 0.59 18.52
CA GLN A 101 22.96 -0.11 19.82
C GLN A 101 22.19 -1.44 19.70
N THR A 102 22.67 -2.46 20.39
CA THR A 102 21.89 -3.68 20.62
C THR A 102 20.81 -3.38 21.67
N LEU A 103 19.66 -4.06 21.57
CA LEU A 103 18.52 -3.87 22.47
C LEU A 103 18.17 -5.18 23.20
N PRO A 104 19.10 -5.76 23.99
CA PRO A 104 18.94 -7.09 24.57
C PRO A 104 17.77 -7.21 25.57
N PHE A 105 17.54 -6.19 26.40
CA PHE A 105 16.44 -6.18 27.37
C PHE A 105 15.09 -6.01 26.66
N LEU A 106 15.03 -5.18 25.63
CA LEU A 106 13.82 -5.04 24.82
C LEU A 106 13.50 -6.35 24.09
N ILE A 107 14.51 -6.99 23.49
CA ILE A 107 14.37 -8.28 22.81
C ILE A 107 13.85 -9.34 23.79
N ALA A 108 14.44 -9.45 24.99
CA ALA A 108 13.99 -10.39 26.00
C ALA A 108 12.53 -10.12 26.41
N PHE A 109 12.16 -8.85 26.61
CA PHE A 109 10.80 -8.45 26.92
C PHE A 109 9.81 -8.83 25.81
N LEU A 110 10.12 -8.52 24.55
CA LEU A 110 9.27 -8.85 23.40
C LEU A 110 9.16 -10.35 23.16
N SER A 111 10.25 -11.09 23.35
CA SER A 111 10.25 -12.56 23.26
C SER A 111 9.33 -13.19 24.31
N HIS A 112 9.29 -12.64 25.53
CA HIS A 112 8.38 -13.09 26.58
C HIS A 112 6.90 -12.84 26.22
N HIS A 113 6.59 -11.72 25.57
CA HIS A 113 5.21 -11.35 25.20
C HIS A 113 4.85 -11.65 23.73
N ARG A 114 5.61 -12.52 23.06
CA ARG A 114 5.49 -12.78 21.61
C ARG A 114 4.10 -13.26 21.17
N GLU A 115 3.36 -13.95 22.04
CA GLU A 115 2.03 -14.48 21.74
C GLU A 115 0.98 -13.38 21.53
N ASN A 116 1.18 -12.21 22.16
CA ASN A 116 0.30 -11.05 22.02
C ASN A 116 0.63 -10.19 20.80
N ILE A 117 1.71 -10.50 20.06
CA ILE A 117 2.12 -9.73 18.88
C ILE A 117 1.41 -10.29 17.64
N LEU A 118 0.39 -9.57 17.14
CA LEU A 118 -0.40 -9.97 15.98
C LEU A 118 0.21 -9.47 14.67
N THR A 119 0.68 -8.22 14.69
CA THR A 119 1.33 -7.55 13.56
C THR A 119 2.69 -7.05 13.99
N LEU A 120 3.72 -7.34 13.19
CA LEU A 120 5.07 -6.85 13.42
C LEU A 120 5.55 -6.05 12.20
N ASN A 121 5.92 -4.80 12.44
CA ASN A 121 6.55 -3.91 11.47
C ASN A 121 7.97 -3.62 11.94
N VAL A 122 8.98 -4.12 11.23
CA VAL A 122 10.39 -3.87 11.55
C VAL A 122 11.00 -2.95 10.50
N GLN A 123 11.57 -1.84 10.95
CA GLN A 123 12.43 -0.99 10.14
C GLN A 123 13.88 -1.19 10.58
N SER A 124 14.76 -1.54 9.64
CA SER A 124 16.16 -1.88 9.89
C SER A 124 17.06 -1.26 8.82
N THR A 125 18.34 -1.07 9.13
CA THR A 125 19.34 -0.67 8.14
C THR A 125 19.67 -1.82 7.19
N THR A 126 19.81 -3.06 7.68
CA THR A 126 20.20 -4.22 6.87
C THR A 126 19.26 -5.42 7.08
N GLU A 127 19.25 -6.33 6.10
CA GLU A 127 18.51 -7.60 6.20
C GLU A 127 19.03 -8.49 7.32
N LEU A 128 20.35 -8.57 7.50
CA LEU A 128 20.95 -9.38 8.56
C LEU A 128 20.47 -8.91 9.94
N LYS A 129 20.48 -7.61 10.19
CA LYS A 129 20.01 -7.04 11.44
C LYS A 129 18.51 -7.26 11.67
N ALA A 130 17.71 -7.20 10.61
CA ALA A 130 16.28 -7.52 10.68
C ALA A 130 16.06 -9.01 11.01
N TYR A 131 16.84 -9.90 10.39
CA TYR A 131 16.82 -11.33 10.67
C TYR A 131 17.22 -11.63 12.12
N ASP A 132 18.36 -11.11 12.59
CA ASP A 132 18.86 -11.34 13.95
C ASP A 132 17.82 -10.89 14.99
N PHE A 133 17.16 -9.75 14.74
CA PHE A 133 16.07 -9.26 15.58
C PHE A 133 14.85 -10.19 15.58
N LEU A 134 14.42 -10.67 14.41
CA LEU A 134 13.31 -11.61 14.30
C LEU A 134 13.61 -12.95 14.96
N ASP A 135 14.84 -13.47 14.79
CA ASP A 135 15.28 -14.73 15.39
C ASP A 135 15.36 -14.63 16.92
N ALA A 136 15.77 -13.48 17.44
CA ALA A 136 15.84 -13.26 18.87
C ALA A 136 14.47 -13.17 19.55
N ILE A 137 13.43 -12.64 18.86
CA ILE A 137 12.06 -12.60 19.38
C ILE A 137 11.35 -13.94 19.20
N PHE A 138 11.53 -14.57 18.03
CA PHE A 138 10.90 -15.83 17.64
C PHE A 138 11.98 -16.91 17.40
N PRO A 139 12.55 -17.49 18.47
CA PRO A 139 13.63 -18.45 18.33
C PRO A 139 13.17 -19.76 17.67
N SER A 140 14.02 -20.32 16.82
CA SER A 140 13.73 -21.52 16.02
C SER A 140 13.78 -22.84 16.81
N LYS A 141 14.37 -22.86 18.00
CA LYS A 141 14.48 -24.07 18.84
C LYS A 141 13.36 -24.11 19.87
N PRO A 142 12.70 -25.26 20.08
CA PRO A 142 11.78 -25.42 21.20
C PRO A 142 12.58 -25.29 22.50
N THR A 143 12.42 -24.17 23.18
CA THR A 143 12.84 -24.02 24.58
C THR A 143 11.94 -24.88 25.44
N SER A 144 12.21 -26.20 25.50
CA SER A 144 11.75 -27.22 26.48
C SER A 144 10.27 -27.24 26.91
N CYS A 145 9.41 -26.43 26.28
CA CYS A 145 8.04 -26.20 26.64
C CYS A 145 7.28 -25.99 25.33
N PRO A 146 6.25 -26.81 25.02
CA PRO A 146 5.46 -26.69 23.80
C PRO A 146 4.54 -25.47 23.94
N THR A 147 5.13 -24.27 23.94
CA THR A 147 4.37 -23.02 23.89
C THR A 147 3.91 -22.81 22.47
N HIS A 148 2.65 -22.42 22.33
CA HIS A 148 1.86 -22.44 21.11
C HIS A 148 2.57 -21.76 19.93
N PRO A 149 2.32 -22.20 18.67
CA PRO A 149 2.92 -21.60 17.50
C PRO A 149 2.65 -20.09 17.47
N ALA A 150 3.68 -19.30 17.13
CA ALA A 150 3.59 -17.85 17.14
C ALA A 150 2.36 -17.35 16.36
N HIS A 151 1.52 -16.54 17.01
CA HIS A 151 0.27 -16.02 16.45
C HIS A 151 0.44 -14.89 15.42
N LEU A 152 1.67 -14.64 14.96
CA LEU A 152 1.97 -13.55 14.05
C LEU A 152 1.21 -13.73 12.73
N ARG A 153 0.32 -12.78 12.41
CA ARG A 153 -0.49 -12.80 11.19
C ARG A 153 0.04 -11.86 10.13
N ASN A 154 0.64 -10.75 10.53
CA ASN A 154 1.10 -9.72 9.60
C ASN A 154 2.57 -9.39 9.88
N LEU A 155 3.41 -9.50 8.86
CA LEU A 155 4.81 -9.12 8.93
C LEU A 155 5.13 -8.08 7.85
N ARG A 156 5.66 -6.94 8.28
CA ARG A 156 6.23 -5.93 7.39
C ARG A 156 7.69 -5.71 7.75
N LEU A 157 8.57 -5.87 6.76
CA LEU A 157 9.99 -5.62 6.93
C LEU A 157 10.43 -4.52 5.96
N ARG A 158 11.09 -3.49 6.49
CA ARG A 158 11.61 -2.36 5.70
C ARG A 158 13.11 -2.20 5.93
N ILE A 159 13.88 -2.38 4.87
CA ILE A 159 15.33 -2.15 4.88
C ILE A 159 15.63 -0.77 4.32
N THR A 160 16.34 0.06 5.07
CA THR A 160 16.64 1.44 4.67
C THR A 160 17.93 1.58 3.89
N SER A 161 18.91 0.70 4.08
CA SER A 161 20.15 0.74 3.30
C SER A 161 19.94 0.22 1.88
N ASP A 162 20.65 0.80 0.92
CA ASP A 162 20.59 0.37 -0.46
C ASP A 162 21.08 -1.07 -0.63
N ILE A 163 20.38 -1.85 -1.44
CA ILE A 163 20.84 -3.18 -1.85
C ILE A 163 22.03 -3.00 -2.79
N THR A 164 23.23 -3.27 -2.29
CA THR A 164 24.45 -3.24 -3.10
C THR A 164 24.48 -4.41 -4.08
N GLN A 165 25.01 -4.19 -5.29
CA GLN A 165 25.13 -5.21 -6.34
C GLN A 165 26.01 -6.41 -5.94
N ALA A 166 26.80 -6.27 -4.87
CA ALA A 166 27.74 -7.27 -4.38
C ALA A 166 27.14 -8.27 -3.38
N ALA A 167 25.89 -8.09 -2.94
CA ALA A 167 25.25 -9.08 -2.07
C ALA A 167 25.07 -10.39 -2.84
N PRO A 168 25.60 -11.53 -2.36
CA PRO A 168 25.44 -12.80 -3.04
C PRO A 168 23.95 -13.06 -3.23
N SER A 169 23.54 -13.16 -4.50
CA SER A 169 22.15 -13.31 -4.92
C SER A 169 21.43 -14.55 -4.35
N SER A 170 22.15 -15.37 -3.58
CA SER A 170 21.74 -16.66 -3.04
C SER A 170 21.24 -16.65 -1.60
N TRP A 171 21.67 -15.73 -0.74
CA TRP A 171 21.39 -15.81 0.70
C TRP A 171 20.59 -14.61 1.21
N SER A 172 19.38 -14.88 1.70
CA SER A 172 18.62 -13.92 2.52
C SER A 172 18.15 -14.66 3.79
N PRO A 173 18.78 -14.38 4.94
CA PRO A 173 18.58 -15.17 6.17
C PRO A 173 17.17 -14.99 6.74
N VAL A 174 16.54 -13.84 6.46
CA VAL A 174 15.13 -13.53 6.80
C VAL A 174 14.20 -14.65 6.38
N TRP A 175 14.49 -15.37 5.29
CA TRP A 175 13.58 -16.39 4.78
C TRP A 175 13.56 -17.69 5.58
N ASN A 176 14.65 -18.01 6.27
CA ASN A 176 14.69 -19.13 7.22
C ASN A 176 13.76 -18.91 8.42
N SER A 177 13.32 -17.67 8.62
CA SER A 177 12.43 -17.29 9.71
C SER A 177 10.97 -17.61 9.45
N PHE A 178 10.56 -17.82 8.19
CA PHE A 178 9.13 -17.91 7.86
C PHE A 178 8.49 -19.22 8.25
N ASP A 179 9.25 -20.31 8.33
CA ASP A 179 8.73 -21.59 8.83
C ASP A 179 8.23 -21.49 10.29
N ARG A 180 8.62 -20.42 11.00
CA ARG A 180 8.17 -20.09 12.36
C ARG A 180 6.78 -19.46 12.42
N PHE A 181 6.26 -19.01 11.28
CA PHE A 181 5.01 -18.27 11.18
C PHE A 181 3.99 -19.02 10.30
N PRO A 182 3.56 -20.23 10.69
CA PRO A 182 2.64 -21.04 9.87
C PRO A 182 1.28 -20.35 9.65
N GLY A 183 0.90 -19.42 10.53
CA GLY A 183 -0.33 -18.63 10.44
C GLY A 183 -0.18 -17.27 9.74
N LEU A 184 0.97 -16.97 9.13
CA LEU A 184 1.21 -15.67 8.48
C LEU A 184 0.25 -15.46 7.31
N ARG A 185 -0.55 -14.39 7.36
CA ARG A 185 -1.55 -14.03 6.35
C ARG A 185 -1.09 -12.89 5.46
N SER A 186 -0.29 -11.95 5.98
CA SER A 186 0.18 -10.79 5.22
C SER A 186 1.68 -10.61 5.37
N LEU A 187 2.36 -10.50 4.23
CA LEU A 187 3.80 -10.29 4.15
C LEU A 187 4.11 -9.10 3.24
N LYS A 188 4.74 -8.06 3.82
CA LYS A 188 5.22 -6.89 3.07
C LYS A 188 6.72 -6.71 3.22
N LEU A 189 7.41 -6.76 2.10
CA LEU A 189 8.86 -6.65 2.02
C LEU A 189 9.22 -5.38 1.25
N THR A 190 9.84 -4.42 1.94
CA THR A 190 10.39 -3.21 1.33
C THR A 190 11.91 -3.29 1.32
N ASN A 191 12.48 -3.25 0.11
CA ASN A 191 13.91 -3.24 -0.18
C ASN A 191 14.63 -4.51 0.33
N HIS A 192 14.07 -5.69 0.04
CA HIS A 192 14.67 -6.99 0.38
C HIS A 192 15.17 -7.75 -0.84
N ILE A 193 16.15 -8.61 -0.62
CA ILE A 193 16.64 -9.68 -1.47
C ILE A 193 15.73 -10.89 -1.28
N LEU A 194 15.24 -11.44 -2.39
CA LEU A 194 14.48 -12.69 -2.37
C LEU A 194 15.42 -13.91 -2.40
N PRO A 195 15.10 -15.00 -1.70
CA PRO A 195 16.02 -16.11 -1.48
C PRO A 195 16.20 -16.90 -2.78
N ALA A 196 17.40 -17.41 -3.04
CA ALA A 196 17.60 -18.29 -4.18
C ALA A 196 17.10 -19.72 -3.91
N LEU A 197 17.25 -20.24 -2.68
CA LEU A 197 16.73 -21.52 -2.16
C LEU A 197 16.89 -21.50 -0.62
N PRO A 198 16.08 -22.21 0.19
CA PRO A 198 14.85 -22.95 -0.12
C PRO A 198 13.58 -22.06 -0.17
N THR A 199 12.46 -22.64 -0.63
CA THR A 199 11.12 -22.02 -0.59
C THR A 199 10.60 -21.93 0.85
N PRO A 200 10.23 -20.74 1.36
CA PRO A 200 9.53 -20.63 2.64
C PRO A 200 8.14 -21.28 2.55
N ASN A 201 7.66 -21.89 3.64
CA ASN A 201 6.24 -22.28 3.73
C ASN A 201 5.36 -21.02 3.91
N LEU A 202 4.62 -20.65 2.87
CA LEU A 202 3.69 -19.52 2.86
C LEU A 202 2.25 -19.97 2.62
N SER A 203 1.92 -21.20 3.02
CA SER A 203 0.63 -21.84 2.74
C SER A 203 -0.60 -21.04 3.21
N SER A 204 -0.47 -20.31 4.32
CA SER A 204 -1.53 -19.46 4.89
C SER A 204 -1.55 -18.03 4.36
N LEU A 205 -0.65 -17.67 3.43
CA LEU A 205 -0.47 -16.28 2.99
C LEU A 205 -1.59 -15.84 2.04
N HIS A 206 -2.26 -14.74 2.38
CA HIS A 206 -3.33 -14.11 1.59
C HIS A 206 -2.81 -12.85 0.87
N THR A 207 -1.88 -12.11 1.47
CA THR A 207 -1.34 -10.86 0.92
C THR A 207 0.18 -10.91 0.83
N LEU A 208 0.71 -10.65 -0.36
CA LEU A 208 2.14 -10.53 -0.63
C LEU A 208 2.45 -9.19 -1.31
N CYS A 209 3.27 -8.36 -0.67
CA CYS A 209 3.75 -7.10 -1.23
C CYS A 209 5.28 -7.10 -1.30
N ILE A 210 5.84 -6.90 -2.50
CA ILE A 210 7.28 -6.83 -2.76
C ILE A 210 7.59 -5.47 -3.37
N LEU A 211 8.24 -4.59 -2.60
CA LEU A 211 8.56 -3.23 -3.02
C LEU A 211 10.07 -3.05 -3.00
N ARG A 212 10.70 -2.58 -4.08
CA ARG A 212 12.12 -2.24 -4.10
C ARG A 212 12.35 -0.93 -4.85
N PRO A 213 13.28 -0.07 -4.38
CA PRO A 213 13.62 1.16 -5.09
C PRO A 213 14.03 0.90 -6.55
N LEU A 214 13.74 1.83 -7.45
CA LEU A 214 14.12 1.69 -8.87
C LEU A 214 15.64 1.57 -9.08
N ARG A 215 16.43 2.15 -8.17
CA ARG A 215 17.90 2.06 -8.20
C ARG A 215 18.42 0.67 -7.81
N ALA A 216 17.61 -0.15 -7.13
CA ALA A 216 18.01 -1.49 -6.71
C ALA A 216 18.24 -2.41 -7.94
N PRO A 217 19.07 -3.46 -7.80
CA PRO A 217 19.27 -4.45 -8.86
C PRO A 217 17.95 -5.11 -9.27
N PRO A 218 17.66 -5.31 -10.57
CA PRO A 218 16.44 -5.95 -11.03
C PRO A 218 16.22 -7.34 -10.40
N LEU A 219 14.97 -7.63 -10.04
CA LEU A 219 14.55 -8.89 -9.45
C LEU A 219 14.26 -9.93 -10.53
N ALA A 220 14.82 -11.12 -10.39
CA ALA A 220 14.60 -12.20 -11.35
C ALA A 220 13.19 -12.79 -11.24
N THR A 221 12.50 -12.98 -12.37
CA THR A 221 11.12 -13.48 -12.44
C THR A 221 10.91 -14.82 -11.71
N HIS A 222 11.88 -15.74 -11.81
CA HIS A 222 11.79 -17.05 -11.15
C HIS A 222 11.68 -16.96 -9.62
N LYS A 223 12.24 -15.91 -8.99
CA LYS A 223 12.14 -15.70 -7.53
C LYS A 223 10.71 -15.32 -7.12
N ILE A 224 10.03 -14.51 -7.95
CA ILE A 224 8.62 -14.16 -7.74
C ILE A 224 7.73 -15.39 -7.95
N ALA A 225 7.94 -16.11 -9.05
CA ALA A 225 7.20 -17.33 -9.37
C ALA A 225 7.27 -18.33 -8.21
N ARG A 226 8.44 -18.48 -7.60
CA ARG A 226 8.65 -19.35 -6.45
C ARG A 226 7.80 -18.96 -5.24
N LEU A 227 7.71 -17.68 -4.90
CA LEU A 227 6.89 -17.21 -3.78
C LEU A 227 5.39 -17.40 -4.05
N ILE A 228 4.96 -17.17 -5.29
CA ILE A 228 3.56 -17.42 -5.69
C ILE A 228 3.23 -18.91 -5.53
N ARG A 229 4.12 -19.82 -5.95
CA ARG A 229 3.93 -21.27 -5.79
C ARG A 229 3.86 -21.71 -4.32
N SER A 230 4.54 -21.03 -3.41
CA SER A 230 4.48 -21.37 -1.98
C SER A 230 3.28 -20.75 -1.25
N ALA A 231 2.48 -19.92 -1.93
CA ALA A 231 1.31 -19.21 -1.38
C ALA A 231 0.01 -19.55 -2.16
N PRO A 232 -0.53 -20.78 -2.02
CA PRO A 232 -1.76 -21.21 -2.70
C PRO A 232 -3.02 -20.42 -2.28
N MET A 233 -3.01 -19.76 -1.12
CA MET A 233 -4.13 -18.97 -0.59
C MET A 233 -4.07 -17.49 -0.97
N LEU A 234 -3.18 -17.11 -1.90
CA LEU A 234 -2.90 -15.72 -2.23
C LEU A 234 -4.12 -15.03 -2.89
N GLU A 235 -4.60 -13.97 -2.25
CA GLU A 235 -5.71 -13.12 -2.70
C GLU A 235 -5.20 -11.79 -3.26
N VAL A 236 -4.08 -11.27 -2.73
CA VAL A 236 -3.51 -9.98 -3.11
C VAL A 236 -2.02 -10.11 -3.41
N LEU A 237 -1.62 -9.74 -4.63
CA LEU A 237 -0.22 -9.66 -5.05
C LEU A 237 0.14 -8.23 -5.49
N GLU A 238 1.12 -7.64 -4.83
CA GLU A 238 1.69 -6.34 -5.18
C GLU A 238 3.19 -6.47 -5.45
N VAL A 239 3.63 -6.05 -6.64
CA VAL A 239 5.04 -6.05 -7.03
C VAL A 239 5.42 -4.68 -7.58
N ASP A 240 6.27 -3.95 -6.88
CA ASP A 240 6.84 -2.67 -7.30
C ASP A 240 8.37 -2.79 -7.32
N THR A 241 8.92 -3.14 -8.48
CA THR A 241 10.37 -3.30 -8.66
C THR A 241 10.75 -3.41 -10.12
N ARG A 242 12.04 -3.24 -10.43
CA ARG A 242 12.56 -3.63 -11.75
C ARG A 242 12.70 -5.15 -11.84
N ILE A 243 12.44 -5.72 -13.01
CA ILE A 243 12.45 -7.15 -13.27
C ILE A 243 13.54 -7.51 -14.30
N SER A 244 14.28 -8.59 -14.02
CA SER A 244 15.13 -9.28 -14.99
C SER A 244 14.43 -10.56 -15.46
N VAL A 245 14.20 -10.67 -16.76
CA VAL A 245 13.53 -11.82 -17.37
C VAL A 245 14.51 -13.00 -17.36
N THR A 246 14.14 -14.08 -16.68
CA THR A 246 14.88 -15.36 -16.76
C THR A 246 14.18 -16.27 -17.77
N PRO A 247 14.85 -16.75 -18.83
CA PRO A 247 14.25 -17.70 -19.79
C PRO A 247 13.88 -19.02 -19.09
N GLY A 248 12.75 -19.62 -19.49
CA GLY A 248 12.31 -20.93 -18.98
C GLY A 248 11.34 -20.91 -17.77
N VAL A 249 10.92 -19.74 -17.29
CA VAL A 249 9.79 -19.62 -16.34
C VAL A 249 8.49 -19.48 -17.13
N GLU A 250 8.18 -20.49 -17.93
CA GLU A 250 6.95 -20.55 -18.71
C GLU A 250 5.98 -21.54 -18.06
N GLY A 251 4.72 -21.15 -17.94
CA GLY A 251 3.68 -21.90 -17.23
C GLY A 251 3.03 -21.06 -16.15
N GLY A 252 1.82 -20.57 -16.44
CA GLY A 252 1.02 -19.81 -15.48
C GLY A 252 0.78 -20.64 -14.23
N ILE A 253 1.14 -20.10 -13.07
CA ILE A 253 0.79 -20.67 -11.79
C ILE A 253 -0.69 -20.43 -11.59
N GLU A 254 -1.45 -21.49 -11.35
CA GLU A 254 -2.87 -21.37 -11.05
C GLU A 254 -3.05 -20.56 -9.76
N THR A 255 -3.66 -19.38 -9.91
CA THR A 255 -3.91 -18.46 -8.80
C THR A 255 -5.41 -18.25 -8.65
N ASN A 256 -6.12 -19.34 -8.37
CA ASN A 256 -7.59 -19.41 -8.36
C ASN A 256 -8.27 -18.55 -7.29
N ARG A 257 -7.50 -17.96 -6.37
CA ARG A 257 -7.99 -17.07 -5.31
C ARG A 257 -7.54 -15.62 -5.47
N LEU A 258 -6.67 -15.33 -6.45
CA LEU A 258 -6.12 -13.99 -6.61
C LEU A 258 -7.23 -13.04 -7.07
N GLN A 259 -7.57 -12.09 -6.21
CA GLN A 259 -8.59 -11.06 -6.42
C GLN A 259 -7.95 -9.73 -6.84
N LYS A 260 -6.76 -9.42 -6.34
CA LYS A 260 -6.07 -8.16 -6.61
C LYS A 260 -4.65 -8.39 -7.10
N LEU A 261 -4.32 -7.81 -8.24
CA LEU A 261 -2.98 -7.82 -8.83
C LEU A 261 -2.53 -6.39 -9.11
N SER A 262 -1.46 -5.94 -8.46
CA SER A 262 -0.85 -4.63 -8.65
C SER A 262 0.61 -4.77 -9.05
N LEU A 263 0.94 -4.41 -10.28
CA LEU A 263 2.28 -4.51 -10.84
C LEU A 263 2.77 -3.14 -11.26
N ARG A 264 3.91 -2.72 -10.71
CA ARG A 264 4.69 -1.55 -11.15
C ARG A 264 6.10 -2.03 -11.48
N THR A 265 6.32 -2.43 -12.72
CA THR A 265 7.60 -3.05 -13.11
C THR A 265 7.99 -2.67 -14.54
N ASN A 266 9.26 -2.87 -14.88
CA ASN A 266 9.60 -3.08 -16.30
C ASN A 266 9.29 -4.53 -16.67
N ASN A 267 9.06 -4.81 -17.95
CA ASN A 267 8.68 -6.12 -18.48
C ASN A 267 7.42 -6.72 -17.83
N LEU A 268 6.35 -5.92 -17.65
CA LEU A 268 5.06 -6.39 -17.13
C LEU A 268 4.58 -7.75 -17.72
N PRO A 269 4.71 -8.03 -19.04
CA PRO A 269 4.28 -9.30 -19.61
C PRO A 269 4.90 -10.52 -18.93
N SER A 270 6.16 -10.40 -18.49
CA SER A 270 6.93 -11.50 -17.88
C SER A 270 6.46 -11.87 -16.48
N VAL A 271 5.85 -10.93 -15.74
CA VAL A 271 5.27 -11.18 -14.43
C VAL A 271 3.81 -11.61 -14.57
N LEU A 272 3.07 -11.00 -15.49
CA LEU A 272 1.69 -11.41 -15.81
C LEU A 272 1.63 -12.86 -16.28
N SER A 273 2.58 -13.33 -17.09
CA SER A 273 2.63 -14.73 -17.53
C SER A 273 2.88 -15.73 -16.41
N LEU A 274 3.29 -15.30 -15.22
CA LEU A 274 3.49 -16.17 -14.07
C LEU A 274 2.17 -16.54 -13.39
N VAL A 275 1.11 -15.77 -13.60
CA VAL A 275 -0.17 -15.93 -12.89
C VAL A 275 -1.29 -16.25 -13.88
N ALA A 276 -2.16 -17.17 -13.50
CA ALA A 276 -3.39 -17.48 -14.23
C ALA A 276 -4.58 -17.30 -13.28
N PRO A 277 -4.99 -16.05 -12.98
CA PRO A 277 -6.04 -15.81 -12.02
C PRO A 277 -7.42 -16.05 -12.65
N ALA A 278 -8.27 -16.80 -11.93
CA ALA A 278 -9.66 -17.05 -12.32
C ALA A 278 -10.66 -16.07 -11.67
N THR A 279 -10.26 -15.43 -10.56
CA THR A 279 -11.12 -14.64 -9.68
C THR A 279 -10.71 -13.17 -9.60
N LEU A 280 -9.95 -12.67 -10.58
CA LEU A 280 -9.40 -11.32 -10.54
C LEU A 280 -10.50 -10.26 -10.60
N GLU A 281 -10.52 -9.34 -9.62
CA GLU A 281 -11.46 -8.24 -9.51
C GLU A 281 -10.77 -6.87 -9.65
N GLU A 282 -9.52 -6.75 -9.22
CA GLU A 282 -8.73 -5.52 -9.34
C GLU A 282 -7.40 -5.77 -10.06
N LEU A 283 -7.16 -5.02 -11.13
CA LEU A 283 -5.92 -5.08 -11.91
C LEU A 283 -5.30 -3.69 -12.02
N ARG A 284 -4.07 -3.55 -11.53
CA ARG A 284 -3.28 -2.32 -11.62
C ARG A 284 -1.96 -2.61 -12.31
N LEU A 285 -1.69 -1.93 -13.41
CA LEU A 285 -0.53 -2.14 -14.29
C LEU A 285 0.16 -0.80 -14.55
N ILE A 286 1.36 -0.63 -14.00
CA ILE A 286 2.20 0.54 -14.25
C ILE A 286 3.47 0.06 -14.96
N ASP A 287 3.55 0.36 -16.24
CA ASP A 287 4.65 -0.06 -17.09
C ASP A 287 5.80 0.96 -17.01
N LEU A 288 6.95 0.53 -16.49
CA LEU A 288 8.14 1.36 -16.39
C LEU A 288 8.91 1.44 -17.73
N ASP A 289 8.66 0.54 -18.68
CA ASP A 289 9.27 0.51 -20.01
C ASP A 289 8.25 0.47 -21.17
N GLY A 290 7.00 0.87 -20.91
CA GLY A 290 5.89 0.79 -21.86
C GLY A 290 5.99 1.69 -23.11
N ARG A 291 7.02 2.53 -23.18
CA ARG A 291 7.40 3.31 -24.38
C ARG A 291 8.25 2.51 -25.38
N ARG A 292 8.71 1.31 -25.02
CA ARG A 292 9.50 0.46 -25.91
C ARG A 292 8.64 -0.02 -27.08
N VAL A 293 9.24 -0.13 -28.26
CA VAL A 293 8.58 -0.65 -29.46
C VAL A 293 8.02 -2.05 -29.19
N GLY A 294 6.72 -2.23 -29.46
CA GLY A 294 6.01 -3.50 -29.25
C GLY A 294 5.60 -3.79 -27.80
N ALA A 295 5.91 -2.92 -26.82
CA ALA A 295 5.54 -3.14 -25.42
C ALA A 295 4.03 -3.26 -25.22
N ALA A 296 3.24 -2.37 -25.84
CA ALA A 296 1.78 -2.41 -25.74
C ALA A 296 1.16 -3.66 -26.39
N PHE A 297 1.71 -4.12 -27.52
CA PHE A 297 1.30 -5.38 -28.14
C PHE A 297 1.56 -6.57 -27.20
N GLN A 298 2.79 -6.65 -26.63
CA GLN A 298 3.19 -7.72 -25.71
C GLN A 298 2.36 -7.71 -24.43
N LEU A 299 2.08 -6.52 -23.88
CA LEU A 299 1.24 -6.36 -22.68
C LEU A 299 -0.20 -6.77 -22.95
N GLY A 300 -0.80 -6.28 -24.05
CA GLY A 300 -2.15 -6.68 -24.44
C GLY A 300 -2.26 -8.19 -24.67
N ALA A 301 -1.25 -8.81 -25.29
CA ALA A 301 -1.19 -10.26 -25.46
C ALA A 301 -1.08 -11.02 -24.12
N ALA A 302 -0.38 -10.46 -23.12
CA ALA A 302 -0.29 -11.05 -21.79
C ALA A 302 -1.61 -10.89 -21.00
N VAL A 303 -2.25 -9.73 -21.06
CA VAL A 303 -3.56 -9.47 -20.43
C VAL A 303 -4.65 -10.34 -21.05
N LYS A 304 -4.59 -10.60 -22.35
CA LYS A 304 -5.52 -11.52 -23.04
C LYS A 304 -5.47 -12.96 -22.51
N ARG A 305 -4.40 -13.36 -21.84
CA ARG A 305 -4.22 -14.71 -21.28
C ARG A 305 -4.79 -14.87 -19.87
N ILE A 306 -5.19 -13.79 -19.20
CA ILE A 306 -5.80 -13.85 -17.85
C ILE A 306 -7.32 -13.72 -17.95
N SER A 307 -8.03 -14.20 -16.93
CA SER A 307 -9.50 -14.09 -16.88
C SER A 307 -9.91 -12.65 -16.55
N LEU A 308 -10.65 -12.00 -17.44
CA LEU A 308 -11.12 -10.61 -17.30
C LEU A 308 -12.59 -10.48 -16.93
N GLY A 309 -13.37 -11.57 -17.01
CA GLY A 309 -14.84 -11.53 -16.88
C GLY A 309 -15.37 -11.16 -15.49
N ARG A 310 -14.51 -11.10 -14.47
CA ARG A 310 -14.83 -10.66 -13.10
C ARG A 310 -14.20 -9.33 -12.71
N LEU A 311 -13.43 -8.73 -13.61
CA LEU A 311 -12.68 -7.52 -13.32
C LEU A 311 -13.65 -6.35 -13.08
N ARG A 312 -13.55 -5.71 -11.91
CA ARG A 312 -14.33 -4.53 -11.50
C ARG A 312 -13.53 -3.25 -11.61
N SER A 313 -12.22 -3.30 -11.36
CA SER A 313 -11.34 -2.14 -11.40
C SER A 313 -10.10 -2.39 -12.26
N LEU A 314 -9.84 -1.47 -13.18
CA LEU A 314 -8.66 -1.48 -14.04
C LEU A 314 -7.91 -0.14 -13.92
N GLU A 315 -6.64 -0.18 -13.53
CA GLU A 315 -5.73 0.96 -13.60
C GLU A 315 -4.55 0.60 -14.51
N VAL A 316 -4.30 1.39 -15.56
CA VAL A 316 -3.16 1.21 -16.47
C VAL A 316 -2.39 2.52 -16.58
N SER A 317 -1.07 2.47 -16.49
CA SER A 317 -0.21 3.65 -16.59
C SER A 317 1.06 3.34 -17.38
N GLY A 318 1.54 4.32 -18.15
CA GLY A 318 2.81 4.24 -18.87
C GLY A 318 2.78 3.38 -20.15
N VAL A 319 1.59 3.02 -20.63
CA VAL A 319 1.40 2.17 -21.83
C VAL A 319 1.05 3.02 -23.05
N SER A 320 1.72 2.76 -24.17
CA SER A 320 1.46 3.41 -25.46
C SER A 320 0.52 2.59 -26.34
N PHE A 321 -0.77 2.94 -26.37
CA PHE A 321 -1.74 2.28 -27.26
C PHE A 321 -1.56 2.79 -28.70
N THR A 322 -0.52 2.28 -29.37
CA THR A 322 -0.33 2.46 -30.81
C THR A 322 -1.17 1.45 -31.60
N SER A 323 -1.31 1.65 -32.91
CA SER A 323 -2.00 0.72 -33.81
C SER A 323 -1.50 -0.73 -33.65
N ASN A 324 -0.20 -0.91 -33.41
CA ASN A 324 0.43 -2.20 -33.11
C ASN A 324 0.13 -2.64 -31.66
N GLY A 325 -1.07 -3.19 -31.44
CA GLY A 325 -1.55 -3.67 -30.14
C GLY A 325 -3.00 -3.32 -29.83
N ALA A 326 -3.61 -2.44 -30.62
CA ALA A 326 -5.00 -2.02 -30.47
C ALA A 326 -5.98 -3.20 -30.46
N GLU A 327 -5.78 -4.21 -31.32
CA GLU A 327 -6.64 -5.40 -31.39
C GLU A 327 -6.66 -6.22 -30.09
N ASN A 328 -5.50 -6.39 -29.44
CA ASN A 328 -5.42 -7.13 -28.18
C ASN A 328 -6.17 -6.39 -27.07
N TRP A 329 -6.00 -5.08 -26.99
CA TRP A 329 -6.68 -4.26 -25.99
C TRP A 329 -8.18 -4.13 -26.25
N GLN A 330 -8.58 -3.97 -27.51
CA GLN A 330 -9.99 -4.00 -27.91
C GLN A 330 -10.64 -5.32 -27.50
N TRP A 331 -9.96 -6.46 -27.75
CA TRP A 331 -10.42 -7.75 -27.26
C TRP A 331 -10.55 -7.73 -25.73
N CYS A 332 -9.52 -7.28 -25.00
CA CYS A 332 -9.53 -7.25 -23.54
C CYS A 332 -10.72 -6.44 -23.00
N ILE A 333 -10.93 -5.22 -23.50
CA ILE A 333 -12.01 -4.32 -23.09
C ILE A 333 -13.38 -4.94 -23.35
N ASN A 334 -13.58 -5.57 -24.51
CA ASN A 334 -14.84 -6.24 -24.84
C ASN A 334 -15.16 -7.43 -23.93
N HIS A 335 -14.15 -7.99 -23.23
CA HIS A 335 -14.32 -9.12 -22.31
C HIS A 335 -14.37 -8.69 -20.82
N MET A 336 -14.37 -7.39 -20.55
CA MET A 336 -14.46 -6.81 -19.20
C MET A 336 -15.91 -6.39 -18.88
N GLY A 337 -16.86 -7.32 -18.98
CA GLY A 337 -18.30 -7.02 -18.83
C GLY A 337 -18.70 -6.42 -17.48
N LYS A 338 -17.99 -6.78 -16.39
CA LYS A 338 -18.28 -6.33 -15.01
C LYS A 338 -17.43 -5.14 -14.54
N LEU A 339 -16.75 -4.46 -15.46
CA LEU A 339 -15.85 -3.37 -15.11
C LEU A 339 -16.64 -2.16 -14.67
N GLU A 340 -16.41 -1.70 -13.44
CA GLU A 340 -17.08 -0.55 -12.82
C GLU A 340 -16.19 0.70 -12.86
N SER A 341 -14.87 0.54 -12.81
CA SER A 341 -13.90 1.64 -12.76
C SER A 341 -12.72 1.40 -13.70
N MET A 342 -12.41 2.40 -14.52
CA MET A 342 -11.25 2.40 -15.42
C MET A 342 -10.41 3.68 -15.23
N SER A 343 -9.12 3.53 -15.00
CA SER A 343 -8.16 4.65 -14.97
C SER A 343 -7.01 4.34 -15.92
N ILE A 344 -6.77 5.23 -16.90
CA ILE A 344 -5.67 5.10 -17.85
C ILE A 344 -4.87 6.39 -17.86
N SER A 345 -3.60 6.30 -17.45
CA SER A 345 -2.73 7.47 -17.27
C SER A 345 -1.42 7.39 -18.04
N ASP A 346 -0.78 8.56 -18.24
CA ASP A 346 0.46 8.72 -19.02
C ASP A 346 0.34 8.13 -20.43
N PHE A 347 -0.81 8.39 -21.06
CA PHE A 347 -1.15 7.84 -22.36
C PHE A 347 -0.31 8.50 -23.46
N HIS A 348 0.40 7.68 -24.24
CA HIS A 348 1.15 8.09 -25.42
C HIS A 348 0.53 7.46 -26.66
N GLY A 349 -0.38 8.15 -27.35
CA GLY A 349 -1.06 7.60 -28.53
C GLY A 349 -2.32 8.34 -28.90
N ASP A 350 -3.17 7.72 -29.72
CA ASP A 350 -4.54 8.14 -29.97
C ASP A 350 -5.52 7.25 -29.19
N SER A 351 -6.22 7.83 -28.22
CA SER A 351 -7.21 7.15 -27.39
C SER A 351 -8.59 7.11 -28.04
N SER A 352 -8.76 7.69 -29.24
CA SER A 352 -10.02 7.74 -29.97
C SER A 352 -10.69 6.37 -30.08
N ASN A 353 -9.90 5.32 -30.33
CA ASN A 353 -10.38 3.94 -30.42
C ASN A 353 -10.87 3.38 -29.09
N LEU A 354 -10.20 3.67 -27.98
CA LEU A 354 -10.67 3.26 -26.66
C LEU A 354 -11.99 3.97 -26.33
N VAL A 355 -12.03 5.29 -26.53
CA VAL A 355 -13.20 6.09 -26.23
C VAL A 355 -14.38 5.70 -27.12
N SER A 356 -14.15 5.39 -28.40
CA SER A 356 -15.20 4.93 -29.31
C SER A 356 -15.79 3.58 -28.89
N LEU A 357 -14.97 2.63 -28.41
CA LEU A 357 -15.45 1.36 -27.86
C LEU A 357 -16.34 1.56 -26.62
N LEU A 358 -15.90 2.43 -25.70
CA LEU A 358 -16.68 2.75 -24.50
C LEU A 358 -17.99 3.48 -24.85
N THR A 359 -17.95 4.37 -25.86
CA THR A 359 -19.13 5.08 -26.38
C THR A 359 -20.10 4.11 -27.05
N ALA A 360 -19.60 3.07 -27.72
CA ALA A 360 -20.39 2.03 -28.36
C ALA A 360 -21.01 1.01 -27.37
N GLY A 361 -20.79 1.17 -26.07
CA GLY A 361 -21.39 0.34 -25.03
C GLY A 361 -20.52 -0.81 -24.51
N ALA A 362 -19.22 -0.82 -24.80
CA ALA A 362 -18.30 -1.73 -24.11
C ALA A 362 -18.27 -1.43 -22.59
N CYS A 363 -18.06 -2.47 -21.77
CA CYS A 363 -18.11 -2.40 -20.31
C CYS A 363 -19.44 -1.81 -19.81
N SER A 364 -20.54 -2.56 -19.91
CA SER A 364 -21.88 -2.08 -19.56
C SER A 364 -21.98 -1.55 -18.14
N ASP A 365 -21.26 -2.16 -17.20
CA ASP A 365 -21.34 -1.84 -15.77
C ASP A 365 -20.43 -0.67 -15.35
N LEU A 366 -19.75 -0.02 -16.31
CA LEU A 366 -18.81 1.06 -16.07
C LEU A 366 -19.51 2.27 -15.45
N ARG A 367 -18.94 2.80 -14.37
CA ARG A 367 -19.46 3.97 -13.64
C ARG A 367 -18.44 5.10 -13.56
N TYR A 368 -17.16 4.77 -13.65
CA TYR A 368 -16.08 5.74 -13.51
C TYR A 368 -15.00 5.52 -14.57
N VAL A 369 -14.61 6.60 -15.24
CA VAL A 369 -13.52 6.63 -16.21
C VAL A 369 -12.64 7.84 -15.93
N CYS A 370 -11.34 7.60 -15.73
CA CYS A 370 -10.32 8.65 -15.68
C CYS A 370 -9.30 8.43 -16.78
N LEU A 371 -9.14 9.41 -17.68
CA LEU A 371 -8.14 9.37 -18.75
C LEU A 371 -7.18 10.55 -18.63
N SER A 372 -5.87 10.29 -18.66
CA SER A 372 -4.85 11.34 -18.79
C SER A 372 -4.06 11.23 -20.09
N GLY A 373 -3.55 12.36 -20.59
CA GLY A 373 -2.75 12.35 -21.84
C GLY A 373 -3.54 12.48 -23.14
N LEU A 374 -4.81 12.91 -23.08
CA LEU A 374 -5.63 13.12 -24.26
C LEU A 374 -5.19 14.35 -25.07
N LYS A 375 -5.16 14.20 -26.40
CA LYS A 375 -4.87 15.31 -27.34
C LYS A 375 -6.08 16.22 -27.58
N ALA A 376 -7.29 15.71 -27.37
CA ALA A 376 -8.54 16.44 -27.57
C ALA A 376 -9.60 15.97 -26.57
N LEU A 377 -10.47 16.89 -26.14
CA LEU A 377 -11.57 16.60 -25.21
C LEU A 377 -12.86 16.13 -25.93
N SER A 378 -12.98 16.38 -27.24
CA SER A 378 -14.17 16.03 -28.01
C SER A 378 -14.57 14.54 -27.96
N PRO A 379 -13.65 13.55 -27.89
CA PRO A 379 -14.05 12.16 -27.69
C PRO A 379 -14.68 11.93 -26.31
N LEU A 380 -14.16 12.56 -25.25
CA LEU A 380 -14.71 12.42 -23.90
C LEU A 380 -16.11 13.03 -23.78
N GLN A 381 -16.34 14.16 -24.44
CA GLN A 381 -17.68 14.75 -24.51
C GLN A 381 -18.67 13.80 -25.18
N LYS A 382 -18.30 13.18 -26.31
CA LYS A 382 -19.13 12.17 -26.97
C LYS A 382 -19.43 10.97 -26.06
N LEU A 383 -18.44 10.49 -25.32
CA LEU A 383 -18.62 9.43 -24.34
C LEU A 383 -19.62 9.85 -23.25
N LYS A 384 -19.45 11.05 -22.67
CA LYS A 384 -20.34 11.56 -21.62
C LYS A 384 -21.78 11.78 -22.10
N MET A 385 -21.97 12.22 -23.35
CA MET A 385 -23.29 12.35 -23.96
C MET A 385 -23.96 11.00 -24.20
N ALA A 386 -23.20 10.00 -24.69
CA ALA A 386 -23.72 8.65 -24.94
C ALA A 386 -23.98 7.87 -23.64
N ARG A 387 -23.19 8.15 -22.60
CA ARG A 387 -23.23 7.46 -21.30
C ARG A 387 -23.28 8.47 -20.14
N PRO A 388 -24.44 9.09 -19.88
CA PRO A 388 -24.57 10.09 -18.82
C PRO A 388 -24.37 9.51 -17.41
N ASP A 389 -24.60 8.21 -17.25
CA ASP A 389 -24.39 7.39 -16.05
C ASP A 389 -22.92 7.23 -15.64
N VAL A 390 -21.98 7.48 -16.55
CA VAL A 390 -20.54 7.36 -16.31
C VAL A 390 -19.96 8.69 -15.85
N THR A 391 -19.28 8.71 -14.71
CA THR A 391 -18.43 9.84 -14.30
C THR A 391 -17.15 9.82 -15.12
N VAL A 392 -16.88 10.91 -15.83
CA VAL A 392 -15.71 11.08 -16.70
C VAL A 392 -14.82 12.18 -16.12
N GLU A 393 -13.62 11.79 -15.71
CA GLU A 393 -12.55 12.67 -15.27
C GLU A 393 -11.41 12.68 -16.29
N TRP A 394 -10.73 13.82 -16.41
CA TRP A 394 -9.54 13.94 -17.23
C TRP A 394 -8.42 14.71 -16.53
N GLU A 395 -7.19 14.30 -16.81
CA GLU A 395 -5.99 15.02 -16.38
C GLU A 395 -5.19 15.46 -17.61
N THR A 396 -4.90 16.76 -17.69
CA THR A 396 -3.96 17.29 -18.69
C THR A 396 -2.52 17.03 -18.23
N VAL A 397 -1.60 16.77 -19.17
CA VAL A 397 -0.19 16.37 -18.90
C VAL A 397 0.66 17.51 -18.33
N ALA A 398 0.06 18.57 -17.80
CA ALA A 398 0.78 19.63 -17.12
C ALA A 398 1.33 19.13 -15.78
N SER A 399 2.51 18.51 -15.85
CA SER A 399 3.46 18.24 -14.76
C SER A 399 2.94 17.45 -13.56
N ARG A 400 3.22 16.14 -13.55
CA ARG A 400 3.45 15.39 -12.29
C ARG A 400 4.72 15.92 -11.60
N THR A 401 4.65 17.13 -11.04
CA THR A 401 5.56 17.52 -9.97
C THR A 401 5.05 16.85 -8.72
N ARG A 402 5.80 15.85 -8.26
CA ARG A 402 5.51 15.12 -7.02
C ARG A 402 5.37 16.12 -5.87
N VAL A 403 4.20 16.18 -5.25
CA VAL A 403 4.11 16.66 -3.87
C VAL A 403 4.87 15.63 -3.03
N PHE A 404 6.14 15.91 -2.77
CA PHE A 404 6.81 15.34 -1.61
C PHE A 404 6.11 15.94 -0.40
N GLU A 405 5.40 15.12 0.37
CA GLU A 405 5.15 15.42 1.78
C GLU A 405 6.52 15.51 2.46
N ILE A 406 7.09 16.70 2.47
CA ILE A 406 8.17 17.03 3.40
C ILE A 406 7.49 17.09 4.76
N GLY A 407 7.85 16.12 5.60
CA GLY A 407 7.39 16.03 6.98
C GLY A 407 7.60 17.36 7.68
N VAL A 408 6.59 17.75 8.45
CA VAL A 408 6.58 18.88 9.36
C VAL A 408 7.82 18.80 10.26
N GLY A 409 8.81 19.63 9.96
CA GLY A 409 9.92 20.00 10.83
C GLY A 409 9.75 21.47 11.22
N CYS A 410 10.07 21.78 12.47
CA CYS A 410 9.85 23.05 13.17
C CYS A 410 10.18 24.35 12.38
N PRO A 411 9.52 25.48 12.73
CA PRO A 411 9.60 26.74 11.98
C PRO A 411 10.84 27.54 12.38
N SER A 412 11.90 27.51 11.58
CA SER A 412 13.04 28.42 11.73
C SER A 412 13.85 28.58 10.44
N SER A 413 13.26 29.03 9.32
CA SER A 413 14.03 29.66 8.20
C SER A 413 13.16 30.20 7.04
N MET A 414 11.95 30.71 7.29
CA MET A 414 11.11 31.31 6.23
C MET A 414 11.70 32.58 5.58
N PHE A 415 12.84 33.09 6.07
CA PHE A 415 13.44 34.34 5.59
C PHE A 415 14.62 34.18 4.60
N GLU A 416 15.10 32.96 4.35
CA GLU A 416 16.24 32.75 3.43
C GLU A 416 15.84 32.30 2.01
N ILE A 417 14.65 31.73 1.83
CA ILE A 417 14.19 31.25 0.51
C ILE A 417 13.62 32.41 -0.35
N GLN A 418 13.22 33.52 0.27
CA GLN A 418 12.65 34.67 -0.43
C GLN A 418 13.70 35.51 -1.18
N ARG A 419 15.00 35.39 -0.83
CA ARG A 419 16.06 36.27 -1.35
C ARG A 419 16.77 35.74 -2.61
N GLU A 420 16.60 34.46 -2.94
CA GLU A 420 17.19 33.85 -4.15
C GLU A 420 16.25 33.93 -5.37
N ALA A 421 14.95 34.21 -5.18
CA ALA A 421 13.98 34.30 -6.27
C ALA A 421 13.91 35.69 -6.95
N GLU A 422 14.56 36.72 -6.42
CA GLU A 422 14.54 38.08 -6.96
C GLU A 422 15.72 38.41 -7.90
N GLN A 423 16.67 37.50 -8.11
CA GLN A 423 17.88 37.78 -8.92
C GLN A 423 17.90 37.18 -10.34
N GLU A 424 16.92 36.37 -10.74
CA GLU A 424 16.85 35.87 -12.13
C GLU A 424 15.60 36.41 -12.84
N GLY A 425 15.76 37.59 -13.44
CA GLY A 425 14.79 38.16 -14.36
C GLY A 425 14.69 37.33 -15.65
N GLN A 426 13.74 36.38 -15.70
CA GLN A 426 13.16 35.91 -16.96
C GLN A 426 11.66 35.66 -16.79
N VAL A 427 10.88 36.49 -17.48
CA VAL A 427 9.46 36.33 -17.73
C VAL A 427 9.21 34.96 -18.38
N LYS A 428 8.49 34.06 -17.69
CA LYS A 428 7.85 32.90 -18.32
C LYS A 428 6.40 32.81 -17.88
N ASN A 429 5.54 32.76 -18.90
CA ASN A 429 4.09 32.64 -18.83
C ASN A 429 3.63 31.66 -17.75
N VAL A 430 2.72 32.14 -16.92
CA VAL A 430 1.91 31.34 -16.00
C VAL A 430 1.01 30.45 -16.86
N ILE A 431 1.27 29.13 -16.89
CA ILE A 431 0.38 28.14 -17.52
C ILE A 431 -0.40 27.46 -16.39
N GLY A 432 -1.72 27.62 -16.41
CA GLY A 432 -2.65 27.15 -15.39
C GLY A 432 -2.88 25.63 -15.40
N HIS A 433 -3.26 25.13 -14.22
CA HIS A 433 -3.70 23.76 -13.96
C HIS A 433 -5.10 23.54 -14.54
N CYS A 434 -5.32 22.50 -15.37
CA CYS A 434 -6.67 22.10 -15.81
C CYS A 434 -6.93 20.62 -15.46
N SER A 435 -7.60 20.40 -14.34
CA SER A 435 -8.26 19.15 -13.95
C SER A 435 -9.75 19.45 -13.76
N GLY A 436 -10.64 18.61 -14.26
CA GLY A 436 -12.08 18.85 -14.18
C GLY A 436 -12.92 17.58 -14.27
N GLU A 437 -14.18 17.72 -13.87
CA GLU A 437 -15.26 16.74 -14.07
C GLU A 437 -16.13 17.27 -15.22
N ILE A 438 -16.46 16.44 -16.22
CA ILE A 438 -17.32 16.92 -17.33
C ILE A 438 -18.75 16.90 -16.83
N ARG A 439 -19.33 18.06 -16.55
CA ARG A 439 -20.75 18.16 -16.16
C ARG A 439 -21.61 18.38 -17.38
N MET A 440 -22.84 17.86 -17.31
CA MET A 440 -23.80 17.91 -18.43
C MET A 440 -24.18 19.35 -18.82
N ASN A 441 -23.95 20.32 -17.94
CA ASN A 441 -24.21 21.74 -18.16
C ASN A 441 -23.02 22.50 -18.81
N ASP A 442 -21.85 21.87 -18.96
CA ASP A 442 -20.67 22.51 -19.56
C ASP A 442 -20.69 22.45 -21.11
N ILE A 443 -21.80 22.01 -21.71
CA ILE A 443 -21.94 21.69 -23.14
C ILE A 443 -22.29 22.95 -23.97
N ASP A 444 -22.77 24.03 -23.36
CA ASP A 444 -23.23 25.22 -24.09
C ASP A 444 -22.20 26.35 -24.23
N GLU A 445 -21.02 26.27 -23.58
CA GLU A 445 -20.03 27.37 -23.61
C GLU A 445 -18.90 27.24 -24.64
N PHE A 446 -18.94 26.24 -25.53
CA PHE A 446 -17.94 26.10 -26.60
C PHE A 446 -18.61 25.89 -27.97
N TRP A 447 -19.26 26.94 -28.46
CA TRP A 447 -19.51 27.16 -29.90
C TRP A 447 -18.69 28.35 -30.40
#